data_AF-A0A1W9P1I5-F1
#
_entry.id   AF-A0A1W9P1I5-F1
#
_cell.length_a   1.000
_cell.length_b   1.000
_cell.length_c   1.000
_cell.angle_alpha   90.00
_cell.angle_beta   90.00
_cell.angle_gamma   90.00
#
_symmetry.space_group_name_H-M   'P 1'
#
loop_
_entity.id
_entity.type
_entity.pdbx_description
1 polymer ?
#
loop_
_entity_poly.entity_id
_entity_poly.type
_entity_poly.pdbx_seq_one_letter_code
_entity_poly.pdbx_strand_id
1 'polypeptide(L)'
;MKKGGFLVIGYIDRESFLGEIYLARKKKSRFFREARLFSSPEVMTLMAQAGWGKVEFYQTIFHSPEAIVEVEEIKPGWGKGGFVAVRVQK
;
A
#
# COMPACT_ATOMS: atom_id res chain seq x y z
N MET A 1 -10.78 17.98 4.31
CA MET A 1 -9.44 18.42 4.75
C MET A 1 -9.27 19.93 4.56
N LYS A 2 -8.55 20.57 5.49
CA LYS A 2 -8.14 21.97 5.40
C LYS A 2 -7.12 22.15 4.27
N LYS A 3 -7.02 23.35 3.70
CA LYS A 3 -5.99 23.71 2.70
C LYS A 3 -4.60 23.45 3.28
N GLY A 4 -3.72 22.79 2.53
CA GLY A 4 -2.37 22.41 2.98
C GLY A 4 -2.31 21.17 3.87
N GLY A 5 -3.44 20.51 4.16
CA GLY A 5 -3.47 19.28 4.95
C GLY A 5 -2.95 18.06 4.17
N PHE A 6 -2.50 17.04 4.90
CA PHE A 6 -2.00 15.78 4.32
C PHE A 6 -2.93 14.61 4.60
N LEU A 7 -3.10 13.75 3.60
CA LEU A 7 -3.70 12.43 3.73
C LEU A 7 -2.60 11.41 3.52
N VAL A 8 -2.50 10.46 4.44
CA VAL A 8 -1.55 9.34 4.37
C VAL A 8 -2.36 8.05 4.35
N ILE A 9 -2.09 7.18 3.38
CA ILE A 9 -2.78 5.90 3.21
C ILE A 9 -1.73 4.81 3.19
N GLY A 10 -1.88 3.83 4.09
CA GLY A 10 -1.09 2.61 4.11
C GLY A 10 -1.93 1.44 3.58
N TYR A 11 -1.37 0.63 2.68
CA TYR A 11 -2.05 -0.52 2.12
C TYR A 11 -1.06 -1.61 1.69
N ILE A 12 -1.57 -2.83 1.58
CA ILE A 12 -0.84 -3.94 0.96
C ILE A 12 -1.08 -3.83 -0.55
N ASP A 13 0.00 -3.71 -1.32
CA ASP A 13 -0.12 -3.64 -2.79
C ASP A 13 -0.61 -5.00 -3.31
N ARG A 14 -1.73 -4.98 -4.03
CA ARG A 14 -2.33 -6.18 -4.63
C ARG A 14 -1.35 -6.95 -5.51
N GLU A 15 -0.45 -6.24 -6.19
CA GLU A 15 0.52 -6.82 -7.14
C GLU A 15 1.87 -7.17 -6.49
N SER A 16 1.97 -7.04 -5.16
CA SER A 16 3.15 -7.48 -4.41
C SER A 16 3.07 -8.96 -4.01
N PHE A 17 4.22 -9.55 -3.66
CA PHE A 17 4.28 -10.91 -3.11
C PHE A 17 3.35 -11.08 -1.89
N LEU A 18 3.23 -10.05 -1.05
CA LEU A 18 2.40 -10.07 0.13
C LEU A 18 0.91 -9.99 -0.23
N GLY A 19 0.57 -9.18 -1.24
CA GLY A 19 -0.77 -9.11 -1.83
C GLY A 19 -1.22 -10.48 -2.35
N GLU A 20 -0.38 -11.16 -3.11
CA GLU A 20 -0.64 -12.51 -3.64
C GLU A 20 -0.89 -13.52 -2.52
N ILE A 21 -0.04 -13.54 -1.48
CA ILE A 21 -0.19 -14.44 -0.32
C ILE A 21 -1.54 -14.22 0.37
N TYR A 22 -1.93 -12.96 0.62
CA TYR A 22 -3.18 -12.68 1.30
C TYR A 22 -4.42 -12.92 0.42
N LEU A 23 -4.32 -12.68 -0.89
CA LEU A 23 -5.38 -13.04 -1.83
C LEU A 23 -5.60 -14.55 -1.89
N ALA A 24 -4.53 -15.34 -1.93
CA ALA A 24 -4.61 -16.80 -1.90
C ALA A 24 -5.27 -17.31 -0.61
N ARG A 25 -5.02 -16.64 0.52
CA ARG A 25 -5.59 -16.96 1.84
C ARG A 25 -6.94 -16.26 2.10
N LYS A 26 -7.45 -15.46 1.16
CA LYS A 26 -8.61 -14.57 1.35
C LYS A 26 -9.85 -15.25 1.90
N LYS A 27 -10.24 -16.41 1.33
CA LYS A 27 -11.44 -17.16 1.78
C LYS A 27 -11.31 -17.70 3.22
N LYS A 28 -10.07 -17.96 3.67
CA LYS A 28 -9.75 -18.52 4.98
C LYS A 28 -9.48 -17.45 6.04
N SER A 29 -9.16 -16.21 5.64
CA SER A 29 -8.90 -15.11 6.56
C SER A 29 -10.19 -14.44 7.02
N ARG A 30 -10.37 -14.32 8.35
CA ARG A 30 -11.46 -13.51 8.94
C ARG A 30 -11.36 -12.03 8.56
N PHE A 31 -10.14 -11.54 8.34
CA PHE A 31 -9.87 -10.13 8.05
C PHE A 31 -9.92 -9.80 6.56
N PHE A 32 -9.41 -10.70 5.70
CA PHE A 32 -9.34 -10.42 4.27
C PHE A 32 -10.55 -10.91 3.47
N ARG A 33 -11.46 -11.70 4.06
CA ARG A 33 -12.62 -12.27 3.34
C ARG A 33 -13.38 -11.24 2.50
N GLU A 34 -13.64 -10.08 3.07
CA GLU A 34 -14.38 -8.98 2.42
C GLU A 34 -13.46 -7.83 1.97
N ALA A 35 -12.15 -7.92 2.23
CA ALA A 35 -11.21 -6.86 1.89
C ALA A 35 -11.00 -6.76 0.38
N ARG A 36 -10.97 -5.53 -0.13
CA ARG A 36 -10.48 -5.20 -1.47
C ARG A 36 -9.05 -4.69 -1.35
N LEU A 37 -8.12 -5.42 -1.96
CA LEU A 37 -6.75 -4.95 -2.17
C LEU A 37 -6.72 -4.11 -3.44
N PHE A 38 -5.96 -3.02 -3.40
CA PHE A 38 -5.73 -2.13 -4.53
C PHE A 38 -4.27 -2.25 -4.97
N SER A 39 -3.99 -2.12 -6.26
CA SER A 39 -2.62 -1.92 -6.71
C SER A 39 -2.21 -0.45 -6.67
N SER A 40 -0.92 -0.19 -6.53
CA SER A 40 -0.41 1.18 -6.47
C SER A 40 -0.78 2.04 -7.70
N PRO A 41 -0.81 1.51 -8.94
CA PRO A 41 -1.36 2.22 -10.08
C PRO A 41 -2.84 2.61 -9.92
N GLU A 42 -3.69 1.72 -9.39
CA GLU A 42 -5.10 2.04 -9.12
C GLU A 42 -5.23 3.18 -8.10
N VAL A 43 -4.43 3.15 -7.03
CA VAL A 43 -4.41 4.22 -6.02
C VAL A 43 -3.95 5.54 -6.64
N MET A 44 -2.90 5.54 -7.47
CA MET A 44 -2.43 6.73 -8.18
C MET A 44 -3.54 7.32 -9.07
N THR A 45 -4.27 6.50 -9.83
CA THR A 45 -5.40 6.95 -10.65
C THR A 45 -6.52 7.56 -9.81
N LEU A 46 -6.88 6.94 -8.68
CA LEU A 46 -7.92 7.44 -7.78
C LEU A 46 -7.53 8.80 -7.15
N MET A 47 -6.26 8.97 -6.76
CA MET A 47 -5.76 10.24 -6.23
C MET A 47 -5.78 11.35 -7.31
N ALA A 48 -5.37 11.04 -8.53
CA ALA A 48 -5.42 11.98 -9.64
C ALA A 48 -6.85 12.42 -9.95
N GLN A 49 -7.80 11.48 -9.98
CA GLN A 49 -9.23 11.77 -10.21
C GLN A 49 -9.86 12.63 -9.11
N ALA A 50 -9.41 12.48 -7.87
CA ALA A 50 -9.88 13.28 -6.74
C ALA A 50 -9.22 14.68 -6.66
N GLY A 51 -8.40 15.05 -7.64
CA GLY A 51 -7.80 16.39 -7.77
C GLY A 51 -6.62 16.64 -6.84
N TRP A 52 -5.98 15.57 -6.34
CA TRP A 52 -4.81 15.71 -5.47
C TRP A 52 -3.56 16.04 -6.29
N GLY A 53 -2.75 16.96 -5.75
CA GLY A 53 -1.53 17.42 -6.41
C GLY A 53 -0.35 16.45 -6.23
N LYS A 54 0.65 16.84 -5.44
CA LYS A 54 1.86 16.04 -5.24
C LYS A 54 1.55 14.75 -4.48
N VAL A 55 1.81 13.61 -5.13
CA VAL A 55 1.68 12.27 -4.56
C VAL A 55 3.08 11.69 -4.33
N GLU A 56 3.34 11.22 -3.12
CA GLU A 56 4.61 10.60 -2.74
C GLU A 56 4.34 9.18 -2.26
N PHE A 57 5.07 8.20 -2.80
CA PHE A 57 4.95 6.79 -2.44
C PHE A 57 6.22 6.29 -1.78
N TYR A 58 6.05 5.43 -0.79
CA TYR A 58 7.10 4.70 -0.10
C TYR A 58 6.67 3.25 0.11
N GLN A 59 7.64 2.35 0.15
CA GLN A 59 7.42 0.91 0.29
C GLN A 59 8.37 0.29 1.31
N THR A 60 7.91 -0.78 1.94
CA THR A 60 8.66 -1.59 2.91
C THR A 60 8.13 -3.03 2.89
N ILE A 61 8.68 -3.89 3.76
CA ILE A 61 8.39 -5.33 3.85
C ILE A 61 8.79 -6.01 2.54
N PHE A 62 10.08 -6.29 2.37
CA PHE A 62 10.64 -6.97 1.19
C PHE A 62 10.78 -8.48 1.40
N HIS A 63 10.68 -8.93 2.65
CA HIS A 63 10.72 -10.34 3.03
C HIS A 63 9.38 -10.82 3.59
N SER A 64 9.20 -12.15 3.62
CA SER A 64 8.01 -12.77 4.24
C SER A 64 7.88 -12.33 5.69
N PRO A 65 6.68 -12.01 6.20
CA PRO A 65 6.50 -11.56 7.59
C PRO A 65 7.10 -12.50 8.65
N GLU A 66 7.15 -13.81 8.36
CA GLU A 66 7.73 -14.83 9.24
C GLU A 66 9.26 -14.81 9.29
N ALA A 67 9.92 -14.20 8.30
CA ALA A 67 11.38 -14.10 8.19
C ALA A 67 11.94 -12.76 8.67
N ILE A 68 11.08 -11.78 8.97
CA ILE A 68 11.47 -10.46 9.43
C ILE A 68 11.90 -10.54 10.91
N VAL A 69 13.17 -10.27 11.18
CA VAL A 69 13.76 -10.24 12.53
C VAL A 69 14.16 -8.85 12.98
N GLU A 70 14.16 -7.88 12.07
CA GLU A 70 14.51 -6.48 12.30
C GLU A 70 13.62 -5.54 11.50
N VAL A 71 13.73 -4.23 11.72
CA VAL A 71 12.95 -3.24 10.97
C VAL A 71 13.40 -3.25 9.52
N GLU A 72 12.50 -3.63 8.61
CA GLU A 72 12.74 -3.58 7.18
C GLU A 72 12.99 -2.15 6.69
N GLU A 73 13.88 -2.01 5.72
CA GLU A 73 14.19 -0.72 5.12
C GLU A 73 12.97 -0.05 4.47
N ILE A 74 13.05 1.28 4.28
CA ILE A 74 12.02 2.07 3.60
C ILE A 74 12.63 2.58 2.29
N LYS A 75 11.97 2.29 1.17
CA LYS A 75 12.38 2.77 -0.17
C LYS A 75 11.31 3.68 -0.76
N PRO A 76 11.69 4.68 -1.59
CA PRO A 76 10.73 5.41 -2.39
C PRO A 76 10.05 4.51 -3.44
N GLY A 77 8.85 4.89 -3.85
CA GLY A 77 8.06 4.18 -4.87
C GLY A 77 7.30 2.97 -4.33
N TRP A 78 6.93 2.07 -5.25
CA TRP A 78 6.21 0.81 -4.98
C TRP A 78 6.73 -0.33 -5.90
N GLY A 79 6.14 -1.51 -5.81
CA GLY A 79 6.35 -2.64 -6.72
C GLY A 79 7.41 -3.66 -6.31
N LYS A 80 8.11 -3.45 -5.19
CA LYS A 80 9.04 -4.44 -4.60
C LYS A 80 8.60 -4.88 -3.19
N GLY A 81 8.18 -3.91 -2.37
CA GLY A 81 7.70 -4.16 -1.02
C GLY A 81 6.25 -4.64 -0.99
N GLY A 82 5.90 -5.35 0.07
CA GLY A 82 4.55 -5.85 0.34
C GLY A 82 3.60 -4.78 0.88
N PHE A 83 4.15 -3.71 1.47
CA PHE A 83 3.37 -2.62 2.05
C PHE A 83 3.80 -1.28 1.45
N VAL A 84 2.80 -0.46 1.12
CA VAL A 84 2.99 0.85 0.50
C VAL A 84 2.29 1.92 1.34
N ALA A 85 3.00 3.02 1.58
CA ALA A 85 2.45 4.24 2.13
C ALA A 85 2.42 5.32 1.03
N VAL A 86 1.27 5.93 0.83
CA VAL A 86 1.12 7.11 -0.02
C VAL A 86 0.85 8.35 0.83
N ARG A 87 1.45 9.47 0.49
CA ARG A 87 1.16 10.78 1.05
C ARG A 87 0.67 11.70 -0.06
N VAL A 88 -0.44 12.39 0.19
CA VAL A 88 -0.99 13.42 -0.69
C VAL A 88 -1.27 14.70 0.08
N GLN A 89 -1.08 15.85 -0.59
CA GLN A 89 -1.34 17.18 -0.03
C GLN A 89 -2.56 17.82 -0.69
N LYS A 90 -3.45 18.41 0.12
CA LYS A 90 -4.62 19.18 -0.35
C LYS A 90 -4.28 20.63 -0.66
#